data_AF-A0A662GP37-F1
#
_entry.id   AF-A0A662GP37-F1
#
_cell.length_a   1.000
_cell.length_b   1.000
_cell.length_c   1.000
_cell.angle_alpha   90.00
_cell.angle_beta   90.00
_cell.angle_gamma   90.00
#
_symmetry.space_group_name_H-M   'P 1'
#
loop_
_entity.id
_entity.type
_entity.pdbx_description
1 polymer ?
#
loop_
_entity_poly.entity_id
_entity_poly.type
_entity_poly.pdbx_seq_one_letter_code
_entity_poly.pdbx_strand_id
1 'polypeptide(L)'
;MWSMLYYLRHDPERIKWSQRRRGLDERVVDEARAYDELWRDVQRKLDQLRHERNELARLIGKLSGEERARAVKRARELSREIERLEQLASEYKRRRDEILLGIPNIVHETVPVGRDESDNVPIRFYGKPKVWRGHLEQFLQQIGDNKVDYEVIDYRPIGHATAVEEFGWADTLRA
;
A
#
# COMPACT_ATOMS: atom_id res chain seq x y z
N MET A 1 9.07 0.25 -14.10
CA MET A 1 8.56 0.10 -12.71
C MET A 1 7.08 -0.23 -12.82
N TRP A 2 6.68 -1.43 -12.40
CA TRP A 2 5.28 -1.86 -12.49
C TRP A 2 4.52 -1.32 -11.27
N SER A 3 3.33 -0.75 -11.47
CA SER A 3 2.54 -0.18 -10.38
C SER A 3 1.77 -1.26 -9.60
N MET A 4 1.33 -0.96 -8.38
CA MET A 4 0.51 -1.89 -7.59
C MET A 4 -0.79 -2.28 -8.30
N LEU A 5 -1.39 -1.32 -9.02
CA LEU A 5 -2.57 -1.55 -9.85
C LEU A 5 -2.28 -2.50 -11.04
N TYR A 6 -1.07 -2.45 -11.60
CA TYR A 6 -0.65 -3.41 -12.62
C TYR A 6 -0.63 -4.83 -12.05
N TYR A 7 0.02 -5.01 -10.90
CA TYR A 7 0.07 -6.32 -10.23
C TYR A 7 -1.32 -6.83 -9.86
N LEU A 8 -2.19 -5.98 -9.30
CA LEU A 8 -3.56 -6.36 -8.97
C LEU A 8 -4.32 -7.00 -10.16
N ARG A 9 -4.07 -6.51 -11.38
CA ARG A 9 -4.76 -6.94 -12.59
C ARG A 9 -4.12 -8.12 -13.32
N HIS A 10 -2.81 -8.32 -13.19
CA HIS A 10 -2.06 -9.31 -13.97
C HIS A 10 -1.47 -10.42 -13.12
N ASP A 11 -1.09 -10.12 -11.88
CA ASP A 11 -0.45 -11.04 -10.94
C ASP A 11 -0.78 -10.65 -9.48
N PRO A 12 -2.05 -10.81 -9.05
CA PRO A 12 -2.47 -10.50 -7.68
C PRO A 12 -1.84 -11.47 -6.67
N GLU A 13 -1.44 -12.67 -7.09
CA GLU A 13 -0.79 -13.65 -6.21
C GLU A 13 0.54 -13.15 -5.68
N ARG A 14 1.28 -12.36 -6.45
CA ARG A 14 2.50 -11.71 -5.96
C ARG A 14 2.25 -10.76 -4.80
N ILE A 15 1.14 -10.04 -4.82
CA ILE A 15 0.74 -9.16 -3.71
C ILE A 15 0.35 -10.01 -2.50
N LYS A 16 -0.50 -11.03 -2.69
CA LYS A 16 -0.93 -11.92 -1.61
C LYS A 16 0.24 -12.64 -0.96
N TRP A 17 1.17 -13.14 -1.76
CA TRP A 17 2.43 -13.73 -1.28
C TRP A 17 3.21 -12.76 -0.39
N SER A 18 3.34 -11.49 -0.79
CA SER A 18 4.00 -10.47 0.03
C SER A 18 3.24 -10.18 1.33
N GLN A 19 1.91 -10.15 1.30
CA GLN A 19 1.07 -9.98 2.49
C GLN A 19 1.28 -11.14 3.48
N ARG A 20 1.23 -12.39 3.00
CA ARG A 20 1.48 -13.59 3.81
C ARG A 20 2.86 -13.56 4.47
N ARG A 21 3.91 -13.16 3.74
CA ARG A 21 5.27 -13.05 4.30
C ARG A 21 5.41 -11.99 5.39
N ARG A 22 4.54 -10.98 5.39
CA ARG A 22 4.44 -9.95 6.43
C ARG A 22 3.47 -10.33 7.56
N GLY A 23 2.82 -11.49 7.50
CA GLY A 23 1.75 -11.86 8.43
C GLY A 23 0.49 -10.99 8.30
N LEU A 24 0.30 -10.32 7.17
CA LEU A 24 -0.85 -9.47 6.90
C LEU A 24 -1.96 -10.25 6.19
N ASP A 25 -3.19 -9.74 6.31
CA ASP A 25 -4.34 -10.31 5.63
C ASP A 25 -4.22 -10.14 4.12
N GLU A 26 -4.36 -11.22 3.37
CA GLU A 26 -4.35 -11.24 1.91
C GLU A 26 -5.71 -10.96 1.28
N ARG A 27 -6.80 -11.07 2.06
CA ARG A 27 -8.17 -10.85 1.56
C ARG A 27 -8.41 -9.42 1.09
N VAL A 28 -7.63 -8.46 1.60
CA VAL A 28 -7.63 -7.06 1.13
C VAL A 28 -7.28 -6.96 -0.36
N VAL A 29 -6.50 -7.90 -0.90
CA VAL A 29 -6.15 -7.96 -2.32
C VAL A 29 -7.37 -8.37 -3.15
N ASP A 30 -8.14 -9.35 -2.67
CA ASP A 30 -9.37 -9.79 -3.32
C ASP A 30 -10.45 -8.69 -3.28
N GLU A 31 -10.55 -7.98 -2.16
CA GLU A 31 -11.46 -6.83 -2.04
C GLU A 31 -11.09 -5.70 -3.02
N ALA A 32 -9.81 -5.32 -3.08
CA ALA A 32 -9.34 -4.32 -4.05
C ALA A 32 -9.63 -4.76 -5.50
N ARG A 33 -9.45 -6.05 -5.80
CA ARG A 33 -9.73 -6.62 -7.13
C ARG A 33 -11.22 -6.56 -7.46
N ALA A 34 -12.10 -6.90 -6.52
CA ALA A 34 -13.55 -6.83 -6.72
C ALA A 34 -14.00 -5.41 -7.05
N TYR A 35 -13.49 -4.38 -6.33
CA TYR A 35 -13.79 -2.99 -6.67
C TYR A 35 -13.21 -2.55 -8.02
N ASP A 36 -12.03 -3.06 -8.44
CA ASP A 36 -11.51 -2.80 -9.78
C ASP A 36 -12.40 -3.41 -10.88
N GLU A 37 -12.89 -4.63 -10.67
CA GLU A 37 -13.80 -5.31 -11.60
C GLU A 37 -15.14 -4.57 -11.73
N LEU A 38 -15.75 -4.20 -10.60
CA LEU A 38 -16.96 -3.36 -10.57
C LEU A 38 -16.75 -2.03 -11.27
N TRP A 39 -15.61 -1.36 -11.02
CA TRP A 39 -15.28 -0.11 -11.68
C TRP A 39 -15.19 -0.27 -13.20
N ARG A 40 -14.48 -1.30 -13.70
CA ARG A 40 -14.33 -1.58 -15.13
C ARG A 40 -15.67 -1.89 -15.79
N ASP A 41 -16.55 -2.61 -15.11
CA ASP A 41 -17.88 -2.92 -15.61
C ASP A 41 -18.76 -1.69 -15.74
N VAL A 42 -18.72 -0.80 -14.74
CA VAL A 42 -19.43 0.47 -14.79
C VAL A 42 -18.88 1.37 -15.89
N GLN A 43 -17.55 1.42 -16.08
CA GLN A 43 -16.93 2.18 -17.18
C GLN A 43 -17.41 1.68 -18.55
N ARG A 44 -17.41 0.35 -18.77
CA ARG A 44 -17.93 -0.23 -20.02
C ARG A 44 -19.39 0.15 -20.27
N LYS A 45 -20.23 0.11 -19.25
CA LYS A 45 -21.64 0.52 -19.34
C LYS A 45 -21.77 2.02 -19.64
N LEU A 46 -20.98 2.87 -18.99
CA LEU A 46 -20.96 4.31 -19.23
C LEU A 46 -20.62 4.62 -20.68
N ASP A 47 -19.60 3.98 -21.25
CA ASP A 47 -19.19 4.20 -22.63
C ASP A 47 -20.30 3.80 -23.61
N GLN A 48 -20.98 2.68 -23.37
CA GLN A 48 -22.14 2.24 -24.15
C GLN A 48 -23.29 3.24 -24.08
N LEU A 49 -23.68 3.70 -22.88
CA LEU A 49 -24.79 4.65 -22.72
C LEU A 49 -24.47 6.03 -23.31
N ARG A 50 -23.20 6.48 -23.20
CA ARG A 50 -22.74 7.72 -23.82
C ARG A 50 -22.82 7.63 -25.34
N HIS A 51 -22.42 6.49 -25.91
CA HIS A 51 -22.56 6.23 -27.33
C HIS A 51 -24.04 6.26 -27.76
N GLU A 52 -24.91 5.51 -27.09
CA GLU A 52 -26.36 5.50 -27.36
C GLU A 52 -26.99 6.89 -27.29
N ARG A 53 -26.67 7.66 -26.24
CA ARG A 53 -27.16 9.03 -26.08
C ARG A 53 -26.71 9.93 -27.23
N ASN A 54 -25.44 9.80 -27.67
CA ASN A 54 -24.90 10.60 -28.77
C ASN A 54 -25.55 10.25 -30.11
N GLU A 55 -25.79 8.96 -30.39
CA GLU A 55 -26.55 8.51 -31.57
C GLU A 55 -27.98 9.07 -31.54
N LEU A 56 -28.65 8.98 -30.38
CA LEU A 56 -30.00 9.50 -30.21
C LEU A 56 -30.06 11.02 -30.41
N ALA A 57 -29.07 11.76 -29.91
CA ALA A 57 -28.96 13.20 -30.08
C ALA A 57 -28.85 13.61 -31.57
N ARG A 58 -28.13 12.84 -32.39
CA ARG A 58 -28.04 13.06 -33.84
C ARG A 58 -29.37 12.76 -34.56
N LEU A 59 -30.14 11.78 -34.07
CA LEU A 59 -31.44 11.42 -34.64
C LEU A 59 -32.54 12.43 -34.29
N ILE A 60 -32.52 13.01 -33.08
CA ILE A 60 -33.52 13.99 -32.62
C ILE A 60 -33.68 15.17 -33.59
N GLY A 61 -32.58 15.65 -34.20
CA GLY A 61 -32.61 16.74 -35.19
C GLY A 61 -33.35 16.39 -36.48
N LYS A 62 -33.52 15.10 -36.79
CA LYS A 62 -34.18 14.58 -38.00
C LYS A 62 -35.63 14.12 -37.75
N LEU A 63 -36.03 13.97 -36.49
CA LEU A 63 -37.37 13.50 -36.10
C LEU A 63 -38.34 14.68 -35.90
N SER A 64 -39.63 14.42 -36.04
CA SER A 64 -40.70 15.40 -35.83
C SER A 64 -41.87 14.78 -35.03
N GLY A 65 -42.76 15.63 -34.52
CA GLY A 65 -43.96 15.18 -33.79
C GLY A 65 -43.68 14.29 -32.57
N GLU A 66 -44.46 13.23 -32.41
CA GLU A 66 -44.37 12.30 -31.27
C GLU A 66 -43.04 11.54 -31.20
N GLU A 67 -42.45 11.19 -32.35
CA GLU A 67 -41.19 10.44 -32.39
C GLU A 67 -40.04 11.25 -31.78
N ARG A 68 -40.02 12.56 -32.07
CA ARG A 68 -39.08 13.49 -31.45
C ARG A 68 -39.30 13.57 -29.93
N ALA A 69 -40.55 13.64 -29.48
CA ALA A 69 -40.86 13.70 -28.04
C ALA A 69 -40.39 12.42 -27.31
N ARG A 70 -40.60 11.24 -27.90
CA ARG A 70 -40.11 9.95 -27.38
C ARG A 70 -38.58 9.90 -27.31
N ALA A 71 -37.89 10.33 -28.37
CA ALA A 71 -36.44 10.38 -28.40
C ALA A 71 -35.86 11.35 -27.35
N VAL A 72 -36.44 12.54 -27.19
CA VAL A 72 -36.03 13.49 -26.14
C VAL A 72 -36.23 12.92 -24.74
N LYS A 73 -37.34 12.22 -24.49
CA LYS A 73 -37.57 11.54 -23.20
C LYS A 73 -36.49 10.48 -22.93
N ARG A 74 -36.19 9.64 -23.92
CA ARG A 74 -35.16 8.60 -23.80
C ARG A 74 -33.76 9.19 -23.58
N ALA A 75 -33.40 10.28 -24.26
CA ALA A 75 -32.14 10.99 -24.00
C ALA A 75 -32.03 11.46 -22.54
N ARG A 76 -33.12 12.00 -21.97
CA ARG A 76 -33.14 12.44 -20.57
C ARG A 76 -32.99 11.27 -19.60
N GLU A 77 -33.62 10.13 -19.87
CA GLU A 77 -33.46 8.91 -19.08
C GLU A 77 -32.01 8.40 -19.13
N LEU A 78 -31.40 8.38 -20.32
CA LEU A 78 -30.00 8.01 -20.50
C LEU A 78 -29.06 8.95 -19.73
N SER A 79 -29.29 10.27 -19.77
CA SER A 79 -28.48 11.22 -19.00
C SER A 79 -28.54 10.96 -17.50
N ARG A 80 -29.72 10.68 -16.94
CA ARG A 80 -29.88 10.35 -15.51
C ARG A 80 -29.13 9.07 -15.13
N GLU A 81 -29.21 8.05 -15.98
CA GLU A 81 -28.50 6.78 -15.72
C GLU A 81 -26.97 6.96 -15.84
N ILE A 82 -26.50 7.77 -16.80
CA ILE A 82 -25.09 8.14 -16.92
C ILE A 82 -24.61 8.85 -15.64
N GLU A 83 -25.33 9.86 -15.16
CA GLU A 83 -24.96 10.58 -13.91
C GLU A 83 -24.87 9.62 -12.71
N ARG A 84 -25.82 8.70 -12.57
CA ARG A 84 -25.80 7.67 -11.52
C ARG A 84 -24.58 6.75 -11.62
N LEU A 85 -24.29 6.25 -12.83
CA LEU A 85 -23.17 5.36 -13.06
C LEU A 85 -21.82 6.08 -12.89
N GLU A 86 -21.73 7.37 -13.21
CA GLU A 86 -20.53 8.18 -12.95
C GLU A 86 -20.23 8.29 -11.45
N GLN A 87 -21.25 8.49 -10.62
CA GLN A 87 -21.11 8.49 -9.17
C GLN A 87 -20.62 7.14 -8.65
N LEU A 88 -21.23 6.03 -9.12
CA LEU A 88 -20.80 4.67 -8.76
C LEU A 88 -19.37 4.37 -9.20
N ALA A 89 -18.98 4.79 -10.41
CA ALA A 89 -17.61 4.64 -10.87
C ALA A 89 -16.62 5.41 -9.98
N SER A 90 -16.96 6.64 -9.59
CA SER A 90 -16.13 7.42 -8.69
C SER A 90 -15.98 6.74 -7.33
N GLU A 91 -17.08 6.21 -6.79
CA GLU A 91 -17.07 5.48 -5.52
C GLU A 91 -16.22 4.20 -5.58
N TYR A 92 -16.43 3.33 -6.57
CA TYR A 92 -15.65 2.10 -6.71
C TYR A 92 -14.17 2.37 -6.94
N LYS A 93 -13.85 3.40 -7.73
CA LYS A 93 -12.47 3.85 -7.91
C LYS A 93 -11.86 4.28 -6.57
N ARG A 94 -12.57 5.12 -5.81
CA ARG A 94 -12.10 5.61 -4.51
C ARG A 94 -11.86 4.45 -3.54
N ARG A 95 -12.81 3.53 -3.41
CA ARG A 95 -12.70 2.35 -2.53
C ARG A 95 -11.51 1.47 -2.91
N ARG A 96 -11.34 1.16 -4.19
CA ARG A 96 -10.17 0.42 -4.68
C ARG A 96 -8.87 1.13 -4.32
N ASP A 97 -8.79 2.43 -4.58
CA ASP A 97 -7.56 3.21 -4.36
C ASP A 97 -7.24 3.34 -2.86
N GLU A 98 -8.24 3.51 -2.00
CA GLU A 98 -8.09 3.50 -0.54
C GLU A 98 -7.49 2.17 -0.04
N ILE A 99 -8.00 1.04 -0.52
CA ILE A 99 -7.47 -0.29 -0.16
C ILE A 99 -6.04 -0.43 -0.67
N LEU A 100 -5.80 -0.09 -1.94
CA LEU A 100 -4.47 -0.19 -2.55
C LEU A 100 -3.41 0.66 -1.84
N LEU A 101 -3.76 1.85 -1.35
CA LEU A 101 -2.88 2.71 -0.57
C LEU A 101 -2.55 2.12 0.81
N GLY A 102 -3.44 1.29 1.36
CA GLY A 102 -3.21 0.55 2.59
C GLY A 102 -2.30 -0.67 2.44
N ILE A 103 -2.07 -1.15 1.21
CA ILE A 103 -1.20 -2.32 0.98
C ILE A 103 0.26 -1.89 0.92
N PRO A 104 1.15 -2.44 1.76
CA PRO A 104 2.58 -2.17 1.72
C PRO A 104 3.23 -2.55 0.39
N ASN A 105 4.43 -2.03 0.17
CA ASN A 105 5.23 -2.43 -1.00
C ASN A 105 5.56 -3.93 -0.99
N ILE A 106 5.64 -4.52 -2.18
CA ILE A 106 5.96 -5.93 -2.39
C ILE A 106 7.36 -6.21 -1.86
N VAL A 107 7.48 -7.20 -0.98
CA VAL A 107 8.78 -7.62 -0.44
C VAL A 107 9.63 -8.25 -1.52
N HIS A 108 10.95 -8.03 -1.46
CA HIS A 108 11.87 -8.72 -2.35
C HIS A 108 12.06 -10.18 -1.90
N GLU A 109 12.31 -11.09 -2.83
CA GLU A 109 12.43 -12.52 -2.57
C GLU A 109 13.51 -12.87 -1.54
N THR A 110 14.58 -12.08 -1.52
CA THR A 110 15.74 -12.21 -0.61
C THR A 110 15.48 -11.74 0.81
N VAL A 111 14.37 -11.04 1.07
CA VAL A 111 14.04 -10.58 2.43
C VAL A 111 13.68 -11.80 3.26
N PRO A 112 14.29 -12.05 4.43
CA PRO A 112 13.92 -13.18 5.30
C PRO A 112 12.48 -13.04 5.82
N VAL A 113 11.81 -14.17 6.09
CA VAL A 113 10.52 -14.15 6.81
C VAL A 113 10.82 -14.00 8.29
N GLY A 114 10.14 -13.07 8.95
CA GLY A 114 10.22 -12.86 10.39
C GLY A 114 8.96 -12.21 10.91
N ARG A 115 8.61 -12.49 12.17
CA ARG A 115 7.48 -11.89 12.88
C ARG A 115 7.84 -10.55 13.49
N ASP A 116 9.04 -10.45 14.04
CA ASP A 116 9.54 -9.27 14.75
C ASP A 116 11.06 -9.13 14.60
N GLU A 117 11.67 -8.20 15.34
CA GLU A 117 13.09 -7.90 15.21
C GLU A 117 14.01 -9.06 15.62
N SER A 118 13.51 -10.04 16.38
CA SER A 118 14.32 -11.20 16.81
C SER A 118 14.60 -12.18 15.68
N ASP A 119 13.79 -12.17 14.62
CA ASP A 119 13.98 -12.99 13.42
C ASP A 119 14.90 -12.33 12.39
N ASN A 120 15.38 -11.11 12.65
CA ASN A 120 16.29 -10.43 11.76
C ASN A 120 17.63 -11.17 11.69
N VAL A 121 18.13 -11.36 10.47
CA VAL A 121 19.40 -12.06 10.22
C VAL A 121 20.53 -11.05 10.06
N PRO A 122 21.53 -11.01 10.97
CA PRO A 122 22.71 -10.19 10.77
C PRO A 122 23.50 -10.68 9.56
N ILE A 123 23.75 -9.80 8.59
CA ILE A 123 24.48 -10.15 7.37
C ILE A 123 25.98 -9.84 7.44
N ARG A 124 26.38 -8.95 8.35
CA ARG A 124 27.78 -8.50 8.50
C ARG A 124 28.00 -7.79 9.83
N PHE A 125 29.17 -8.00 10.40
CA PHE A 125 29.69 -7.24 11.54
C PHE A 125 30.96 -6.49 11.13
N TYR A 126 31.25 -5.37 11.78
CA TYR A 126 32.44 -4.58 11.50
C TYR A 126 32.92 -3.80 12.73
N GLY A 127 34.24 -3.68 12.87
CA GLY A 127 34.89 -2.99 13.98
C GLY A 127 35.11 -3.87 15.22
N LYS A 128 35.52 -3.23 16.31
CA LYS A 128 35.81 -3.87 17.60
C LYS A 128 35.05 -3.15 18.73
N PRO A 129 33.79 -3.51 19.01
CA PRO A 129 33.03 -2.94 20.12
C PRO A 129 33.72 -3.09 21.48
N LYS A 130 33.60 -2.05 22.30
CA LYS A 130 34.01 -2.07 23.71
C LYS A 130 32.80 -2.48 24.56
N VAL A 131 32.84 -3.67 25.11
CA VAL A 131 31.74 -4.31 25.83
C VAL A 131 32.03 -4.24 27.32
N TRP A 132 31.16 -3.57 28.06
CA TRP A 132 31.26 -3.56 29.52
C TRP A 132 31.04 -4.97 30.09
N ARG A 133 31.86 -5.36 31.06
CA ARG A 133 31.80 -6.69 31.70
C ARG A 133 30.38 -7.09 32.13
N GLY A 134 29.57 -6.16 32.62
CA GLY A 134 28.18 -6.40 33.02
C GLY A 134 27.21 -6.73 31.88
N HIS A 135 27.56 -6.44 30.62
CA HIS A 135 26.75 -6.76 29.43
C HIS A 135 27.38 -7.87 28.57
N LEU A 136 28.47 -8.50 29.01
CA LEU A 136 29.20 -9.46 28.20
C LEU A 136 28.33 -10.65 27.78
N GLU A 137 27.55 -11.20 28.71
CA GLU A 137 26.65 -12.33 28.42
C GLU A 137 25.60 -11.97 27.36
N GLN A 138 24.94 -10.82 27.52
CA GLN A 138 23.96 -10.31 26.56
C GLN A 138 24.59 -10.08 25.18
N PHE A 139 25.80 -9.51 25.13
CA PHE A 139 26.52 -9.29 23.89
C PHE A 139 26.85 -10.60 23.19
N LEU A 140 27.33 -11.61 23.93
CA LEU A 140 27.62 -12.94 23.38
C LEU A 140 26.35 -13.62 22.85
N GLN A 141 25.22 -13.46 23.55
CA GLN A 141 23.94 -13.96 23.07
C GLN A 141 23.49 -13.28 21.76
N GLN A 142 23.72 -11.96 21.63
CA GLN A 142 23.34 -11.20 20.44
C GLN A 142 24.19 -11.54 19.21
N ILE A 143 25.48 -11.77 19.38
CA ILE A 143 26.35 -12.20 18.26
C ILE A 143 26.16 -13.68 17.95
N GLY A 144 25.70 -14.49 18.90
CA GLY A 144 25.54 -15.94 18.73
C GLY A 144 26.85 -16.58 18.29
N ASP A 145 26.81 -17.37 17.22
CA ASP A 145 28.00 -18.03 16.65
C ASP A 145 28.84 -17.13 15.73
N ASN A 146 28.45 -15.86 15.56
CA ASN A 146 29.16 -14.94 14.67
C ASN A 146 30.52 -14.54 15.26
N LYS A 147 31.54 -14.52 14.41
CA LYS A 147 32.88 -14.07 14.78
C LYS A 147 32.93 -12.55 14.75
N VAL A 148 32.78 -11.94 15.92
CA VAL A 148 32.89 -10.50 16.13
C VAL A 148 34.07 -10.24 17.05
N ASP A 149 35.01 -9.40 16.63
CA ASP A 149 36.09 -8.96 17.51
C ASP A 149 35.52 -8.00 18.56
N TYR A 150 35.92 -8.13 19.83
CA TYR A 150 35.48 -7.21 20.88
C TYR A 150 36.57 -6.97 21.92
N GLU A 151 36.40 -5.93 22.73
CA GLU A 151 37.25 -5.59 23.86
C GLU A 151 36.38 -5.51 25.12
N VAL A 152 36.75 -6.22 26.19
CA VAL A 152 36.03 -6.14 27.46
C VAL A 152 36.57 -4.97 28.28
N ILE A 153 35.69 -4.08 28.74
CA ILE A 153 36.02 -2.93 29.58
C ILE A 153 35.40 -3.09 30.98
N ASP A 154 36.08 -2.55 31.99
CA ASP A 154 35.62 -2.64 33.38
C ASP A 154 34.77 -1.44 33.83
N TYR A 155 34.85 -0.30 33.13
CA TYR A 155 34.01 0.86 33.41
C TYR A 155 32.66 0.75 32.67
N ARG A 156 31.58 1.19 33.32
CA ARG A 156 30.24 1.24 32.72
C ARG A 156 30.14 2.45 31.78
N PRO A 157 29.91 2.27 30.47
CA PRO A 157 29.67 3.38 29.56
C PRO A 157 28.43 4.17 29.96
N ILE A 158 28.51 5.48 29.82
CA ILE A 158 27.40 6.39 30.05
C ILE A 158 26.48 6.34 28.83
N GLY A 159 25.16 6.30 29.05
CA GLY A 159 24.18 6.35 27.97
C GLY A 159 24.21 7.70 27.25
N HIS A 160 23.89 7.72 25.96
CA HIS A 160 23.96 8.95 25.15
C HIS A 160 23.10 10.09 25.72
N ALA A 161 21.93 9.81 26.29
CA ALA A 161 21.07 10.81 26.92
C ALA A 161 21.76 11.49 28.12
N THR A 162 22.33 10.71 29.04
CA THR A 162 23.07 11.23 30.20
C THR A 162 24.35 11.96 29.78
N ALA A 163 25.06 11.44 28.79
CA ALA A 163 26.27 12.09 28.27
C ALA A 163 25.96 13.49 27.72
N VAL A 164 24.84 13.65 27.00
CA VAL A 164 24.43 14.95 26.45
C VAL A 164 24.20 15.99 27.56
N GLU A 165 23.61 15.59 28.69
CA GLU A 165 23.40 16.47 29.85
C GLU A 165 24.71 16.76 30.60
N GLU A 166 25.49 15.72 30.91
CA GLU A 166 26.75 15.85 31.67
C GLU A 166 27.81 16.67 30.92
N PHE A 167 27.88 16.53 29.60
CA PHE A 167 28.81 17.29 28.77
C PHE A 167 28.22 18.63 28.27
N GLY A 168 26.97 18.94 28.61
CA GLY A 168 26.31 20.20 28.24
C GLY A 168 26.10 20.37 26.74
N TRP A 169 25.91 19.28 26.00
CA TRP A 169 25.74 19.29 24.54
C TRP A 169 24.31 19.62 24.10
N ALA A 170 23.31 19.38 24.96
CA ALA A 170 21.93 19.82 24.74
C ALA A 170 21.19 19.99 26.06
N ASP A 171 20.14 20.81 26.06
CA ASP A 171 19.20 20.98 27.16
C ASP A 171 17.94 20.17 26.86
N THR A 172 17.79 19.04 27.54
CA THR A 172 16.66 18.11 27.40
C THR A 172 15.39 18.59 28.08
N LEU A 173 15.46 19.62 28.96
CA LEU A 173 14.32 20.17 29.71
C LEU A 173 13.67 21.36 29.00
N ARG A 174 14.36 21.97 28.03
CA ARG A 174 13.86 23.09 27.22
C ARG A 174 13.33 22.70 25.83
N ALA A 175 13.42 21.42 25.45
CA ALA A 175 13.01 20.92 24.13
C ALA A 175 11.52 20.54 24.04
#